data_AF-A0A9E3ZH18-F1
#
_entry.id   AF-A0A9E3ZH18-F1
#
_cell.length_a   1.000
_cell.length_b   1.000
_cell.length_c   1.000
_cell.angle_alpha   90.00
_cell.angle_beta   90.00
_cell.angle_gamma   90.00
#
_symmetry.space_group_name_H-M   'P 1'
#
loop_
_entity.id
_entity.type
_entity.pdbx_description
1 polymer ?
#
loop_
_entity_poly.entity_id
_entity_poly.type
_entity_poly.pdbx_seq_one_letter_code
_entity_poly.pdbx_strand_id
1 'polypeptide(L)'
;IKAVRDAGVTLPVDCHPLFTISEEVGSGASAVLHGDVSEMLTLDNGTTAPGQNSSEFGVTLCMADMSGPFDYHLTQYMIRLCQEFQIPYQRDIFRYYRSDSAAAVEAGADIRTALATFGIDGSHGWERIHWHALESLAKLVSVYMQAPPLFQRDQDDIGPRAGFPTQ
;
A
#
# COMPACT_ATOMS: atom_id res chain seq x y z
N ILE A 1 -7.72 4.51 9.91
CA ILE A 1 -8.12 5.95 9.99
C ILE A 1 -9.05 6.25 11.17
N LYS A 2 -10.33 5.83 11.17
CA LYS A 2 -11.27 6.18 12.25
C LYS A 2 -10.74 5.80 13.64
N ALA A 3 -10.26 4.57 13.80
CA ALA A 3 -9.70 4.09 15.07
C ALA A 3 -8.53 4.96 15.56
N VAL A 4 -7.62 5.35 14.66
CA VAL A 4 -6.48 6.21 14.98
C VAL A 4 -6.92 7.61 15.42
N ARG A 5 -7.91 8.18 14.73
CA ARG A 5 -8.52 9.48 15.08
C ARG A 5 -9.24 9.43 16.43
N ASP A 6 -10.07 8.41 16.65
CA ASP A 6 -10.84 8.25 17.89
C ASP A 6 -9.92 8.06 19.10
N ALA A 7 -8.77 7.39 18.91
CA ALA A 7 -7.76 7.19 19.94
C ALA A 7 -6.93 8.45 20.25
N GLY A 8 -7.08 9.54 19.49
CA GLY A 8 -6.35 10.79 19.71
C GLY A 8 -4.84 10.66 19.49
N VAL A 9 -4.40 9.72 18.65
CA VAL A 9 -2.98 9.48 18.40
C VAL A 9 -2.41 10.63 17.56
N THR A 10 -1.28 11.20 17.99
CA THR A 10 -0.51 12.14 17.18
C THR A 10 0.36 11.34 16.21
N LEU A 11 0.21 11.58 14.92
CA LEU A 11 0.98 10.89 13.89
C LEU A 11 2.39 11.48 13.77
N PRO A 12 3.41 10.65 13.49
CA PRO A 12 4.78 11.14 13.28
C PRO A 12 4.95 11.89 11.95
N VAL A 13 4.05 11.68 10.99
CA VAL A 13 4.00 12.33 9.68
C VAL A 13 2.56 12.65 9.30
N ASP A 14 2.37 13.60 8.38
CA ASP A 14 1.07 13.87 7.80
C ASP A 14 0.57 12.63 7.03
N CYS A 15 -0.70 12.32 7.20
CA CYS A 15 -1.35 11.17 6.55
C CYS A 15 -2.57 11.66 5.78
N HIS A 16 -2.56 11.40 4.46
CA HIS A 16 -3.62 11.81 3.55
C HIS A 16 -4.39 10.58 3.06
N PRO A 17 -5.60 10.31 3.60
CA PRO A 17 -6.49 9.33 2.99
C PRO A 17 -6.92 9.80 1.60
N LEU A 18 -6.53 9.06 0.58
CA LEU A 18 -6.93 9.28 -0.80
C LEU A 18 -7.97 8.23 -1.21
N PHE A 19 -9.08 8.67 -1.77
CA PHE A 19 -10.09 7.82 -2.38
C PHE A 19 -10.23 8.21 -3.85
N THR A 20 -9.75 7.37 -4.75
CA THR A 20 -9.89 7.56 -6.19
C THR A 20 -11.26 7.07 -6.63
N ILE A 21 -11.84 7.71 -7.65
CA ILE A 21 -13.17 7.38 -8.19
C ILE A 21 -13.12 6.95 -9.66
N SER A 22 -11.91 6.86 -10.20
CA SER A 22 -11.64 6.66 -11.63
C SER A 22 -10.48 5.68 -11.87
N GLU A 23 -10.15 4.85 -10.88
CA GLU A 23 -9.16 3.77 -11.00
C GLU A 23 -9.59 2.79 -12.10
N GLU A 24 -10.85 2.35 -12.08
CA GLU A 24 -11.47 1.40 -13.03
C GLU A 24 -11.44 1.84 -14.50
N VAL A 25 -11.23 3.14 -14.75
CA VAL A 25 -11.09 3.73 -16.10
C VAL A 25 -9.66 4.19 -16.39
N GLY A 26 -8.71 3.77 -15.56
CA GLY A 26 -7.27 3.93 -15.72
C GLY A 26 -6.68 5.23 -15.19
N SER A 27 -7.50 6.19 -14.75
CA SER A 27 -7.02 7.51 -14.30
C SER A 27 -6.49 7.46 -12.87
N GLY A 28 -7.17 6.76 -11.97
CA GLY A 28 -6.66 6.49 -10.62
C GLY A 28 -6.09 7.69 -9.88
N ALA A 29 -4.91 7.52 -9.29
CA ALA A 29 -4.17 8.55 -8.54
C ALA A 29 -3.30 9.50 -9.40
N SER A 30 -3.49 9.55 -10.72
CA SER A 30 -2.61 10.27 -11.66
C SER A 30 -2.49 11.79 -11.46
N ALA A 31 -3.49 12.47 -10.88
CA ALA A 31 -3.53 13.94 -10.87
C ALA A 31 -3.58 14.58 -9.48
N VAL A 32 -3.83 13.79 -8.43
CA VAL A 32 -4.17 14.32 -7.09
C VAL A 32 -2.94 14.52 -6.19
N LEU A 33 -1.81 13.90 -6.53
CA LEU A 33 -0.58 14.02 -5.73
C LEU A 33 0.13 15.32 -6.09
N HIS A 34 0.57 16.06 -5.08
CA HIS A 34 1.09 17.44 -5.23
C HIS A 34 2.58 17.58 -4.86
N GLY A 35 3.31 16.46 -4.81
CA GLY A 35 4.76 16.43 -4.63
C GLY A 35 5.25 16.49 -3.17
N ASP A 36 4.34 16.52 -2.20
CA ASP A 36 4.59 16.54 -0.76
C ASP A 36 4.37 15.18 -0.08
N VAL A 37 4.19 14.12 -0.87
CA VAL A 37 3.97 12.74 -0.40
C VAL A 37 5.21 11.91 -0.69
N SER A 38 5.89 11.42 0.35
CA SER A 38 7.08 10.56 0.20
C SER A 38 6.72 9.09 -0.08
N GLU A 39 5.63 8.62 0.50
CA GLU A 39 5.22 7.21 0.51
C GLU A 39 3.72 7.07 0.22
N MET A 40 3.36 6.09 -0.59
CA MET A 40 1.99 5.75 -0.91
C MET A 40 1.77 4.25 -0.73
N LEU A 41 0.94 3.89 0.25
CA LEU A 41 0.41 2.54 0.42
C LEU A 41 -0.97 2.47 -0.25
N THR A 42 -1.04 1.83 -1.41
CA THR A 42 -2.29 1.56 -2.11
C THR A 42 -3.00 0.37 -1.46
N LEU A 43 -4.31 0.49 -1.29
CA LEU A 43 -5.18 -0.55 -0.74
C LEU A 43 -6.22 -0.92 -1.79
N ASP A 44 -6.30 -2.21 -2.13
CA ASP A 44 -7.29 -2.68 -3.09
C ASP A 44 -7.57 -4.19 -2.93
N ASN A 45 -8.49 -4.72 -3.73
CA ASN A 45 -8.77 -6.13 -3.79
C ASN A 45 -7.63 -6.92 -4.46
N GLY A 46 -7.41 -8.15 -3.99
CA GLY A 46 -6.41 -9.06 -4.52
C GLY A 46 -7.04 -10.41 -4.76
N THR A 47 -7.53 -10.65 -5.98
CA THR A 47 -8.41 -11.80 -6.28
C THR A 47 -7.81 -13.16 -5.84
N THR A 48 -8.65 -13.89 -5.11
CA THR A 48 -8.64 -15.31 -4.74
C THR A 48 -8.53 -16.34 -5.88
N ALA A 49 -7.35 -16.80 -6.34
CA ALA A 49 -7.31 -17.75 -7.47
C ALA A 49 -6.27 -18.87 -7.34
N PRO A 50 -6.52 -20.08 -7.92
CA PRO A 50 -5.51 -21.13 -7.99
C PRO A 50 -4.22 -20.63 -8.66
N GLY A 51 -3.08 -20.86 -7.99
CA GLY A 51 -1.76 -20.42 -8.47
C GLY A 51 -1.37 -19.00 -8.03
N GLN A 52 -2.26 -18.27 -7.37
CA GLN A 52 -1.94 -17.09 -6.57
C GLN A 52 -1.68 -17.51 -5.12
N ASN A 53 -0.86 -16.73 -4.42
CA ASN A 53 -0.64 -16.87 -2.98
C ASN A 53 -1.58 -15.98 -2.17
N SER A 54 -2.40 -15.14 -2.81
CA SER A 54 -3.43 -14.33 -2.16
C SER A 54 -4.35 -15.17 -1.26
N SER A 55 -4.81 -14.57 -0.16
CA SER A 55 -5.64 -15.25 0.84
C SER A 55 -6.74 -14.32 1.34
N GLU A 56 -7.91 -14.89 1.58
CA GLU A 56 -9.06 -14.20 2.16
C GLU A 56 -8.88 -13.98 3.69
N PHE A 57 -7.86 -14.55 4.33
CA PHE A 57 -7.72 -14.53 5.79
C PHE A 57 -6.66 -13.56 6.32
N GLY A 58 -5.94 -12.86 5.44
CA GLY A 58 -4.84 -11.96 5.81
C GLY A 58 -4.53 -10.96 4.70
N VAL A 59 -3.59 -10.05 4.96
CA VAL A 59 -3.14 -9.07 3.96
C VAL A 59 -2.25 -9.74 2.92
N THR A 60 -2.53 -9.54 1.63
CA THR A 60 -1.56 -9.89 0.58
C THR A 60 -0.72 -8.67 0.24
N LEU A 61 0.56 -8.69 0.61
CA LEU A 61 1.52 -7.68 0.20
C LEU A 61 2.00 -7.99 -1.21
N CYS A 62 1.67 -7.13 -2.16
CA CYS A 62 2.06 -7.33 -3.55
C CYS A 62 3.53 -6.96 -3.74
N MET A 63 4.29 -7.88 -4.33
CA MET A 63 5.71 -7.68 -4.63
C MET A 63 5.91 -7.04 -6.00
N ALA A 64 4.99 -7.29 -6.93
CA ALA A 64 4.99 -6.73 -8.27
C ALA A 64 3.59 -6.86 -8.92
N ASP A 65 3.21 -5.85 -9.69
CA ASP A 65 2.04 -5.90 -10.56
C ASP A 65 2.44 -5.86 -12.05
N MET A 66 1.52 -5.57 -12.97
CA MET A 66 1.84 -5.52 -14.40
C MET A 66 2.82 -4.38 -14.78
N SER A 67 2.93 -3.34 -13.95
CA SER A 67 3.84 -2.21 -14.16
C SER A 67 5.27 -2.51 -13.71
N GLY A 68 5.45 -3.50 -12.84
CA GLY A 68 6.75 -3.92 -12.34
C GLY A 68 6.77 -4.14 -10.81
N PRO A 69 7.97 -4.25 -10.22
CA PRO A 69 8.12 -4.40 -8.78
C PRO A 69 7.78 -3.10 -8.02
N PHE A 70 7.17 -3.26 -6.85
CA PHE A 70 6.98 -2.16 -5.89
C PHE A 70 8.30 -1.78 -5.20
N ASP A 71 8.32 -0.64 -4.49
CA ASP A 71 9.51 -0.20 -3.76
C ASP A 71 9.93 -1.27 -2.74
N TYR A 72 11.18 -1.72 -2.86
CA TYR A 72 11.72 -2.80 -2.04
C TYR A 72 11.68 -2.45 -0.55
N HIS A 73 12.11 -1.25 -0.19
CA HIS A 73 12.26 -0.85 1.22
C HIS A 73 10.89 -0.68 1.87
N LEU A 74 9.93 -0.06 1.18
CA LEU A 74 8.57 0.12 1.68
C LEU A 74 7.83 -1.22 1.78
N THR A 75 7.99 -2.10 0.80
CA THR A 75 7.39 -3.45 0.85
C THR A 75 7.99 -4.29 1.99
N GLN A 76 9.32 -4.26 2.18
CA GLN A 76 9.95 -4.90 3.35
C GLN A 76 9.53 -4.27 4.66
N TYR A 77 9.24 -2.96 4.68
CA TYR A 77 8.72 -2.30 5.86
C TYR A 77 7.32 -2.79 6.23
N MET A 78 6.42 -2.94 5.25
CA MET A 78 5.09 -3.53 5.49
C MET A 78 5.20 -4.96 6.02
N ILE A 79 6.11 -5.77 5.47
CA ILE A 79 6.38 -7.13 5.96
C ILE A 79 6.83 -7.10 7.43
N ARG A 80 7.76 -6.19 7.78
CA ARG A 80 8.24 -6.04 9.16
C ARG A 80 7.13 -5.63 10.12
N LEU A 81 6.27 -4.68 9.73
CA LEU A 81 5.11 -4.30 10.53
C LEU A 81 4.16 -5.48 10.74
N CYS A 82 3.88 -6.26 9.68
CA CYS A 82 3.05 -7.46 9.84
C CYS A 82 3.69 -8.48 10.80
N GLN A 83 5.00 -8.69 10.73
CA GLN A 83 5.72 -9.59 11.63
C GLN A 83 5.73 -9.08 13.08
N GLU A 84 6.06 -7.81 13.30
CA GLU A 84 6.13 -7.22 14.65
C GLU A 84 4.79 -7.25 15.37
N PHE A 85 3.71 -6.90 14.65
CA PHE A 85 2.36 -6.82 15.20
C PHE A 85 1.54 -8.11 15.02
N GLN A 86 2.19 -9.20 14.57
CA GLN A 86 1.56 -10.51 14.37
C GLN A 86 0.30 -10.44 13.48
N ILE A 87 0.34 -9.63 12.44
CA ILE A 87 -0.74 -9.47 11.46
C ILE A 87 -0.58 -10.57 10.40
N PRO A 88 -1.60 -11.42 10.18
CA PRO A 88 -1.57 -12.41 9.12
C PRO A 88 -1.32 -11.77 7.76
N TYR A 89 -0.28 -12.23 7.07
CA TYR A 89 0.08 -11.74 5.75
C TYR A 89 0.69 -12.83 4.88
N GLN A 90 0.65 -12.56 3.58
CA GLN A 90 1.26 -13.35 2.53
C GLN A 90 1.86 -12.40 1.49
N ARG A 91 2.68 -12.93 0.57
CA ARG A 91 3.30 -12.17 -0.52
C ARG A 91 2.87 -12.73 -1.85
N ASP A 92 2.62 -11.88 -2.83
CA ASP A 92 2.20 -12.35 -4.16
C ASP A 92 2.66 -11.44 -5.30
N ILE A 93 2.50 -11.92 -6.55
CA ILE A 93 2.76 -11.16 -7.78
C ILE A 93 1.50 -11.19 -8.66
N PHE A 94 0.91 -10.01 -8.89
CA PHE A 94 -0.30 -9.88 -9.71
C PHE A 94 0.03 -9.49 -11.15
N ARG A 95 0.33 -10.48 -12.00
CA ARG A 95 0.85 -10.25 -13.37
C ARG A 95 -0.04 -9.44 -14.33
N TYR A 96 -1.36 -9.47 -14.12
CA TYR A 96 -2.36 -8.84 -15.01
C TYR A 96 -3.21 -7.80 -14.27
N TYR A 97 -2.63 -7.23 -13.22
CA TYR A 97 -3.28 -6.29 -12.33
C TYR A 97 -2.54 -4.96 -12.45
N ARG A 98 -3.28 -3.85 -12.39
CA ARG A 98 -2.75 -2.49 -12.39
C ARG A 98 -3.33 -1.77 -11.19
N SER A 99 -2.48 -1.06 -10.45
CA SER A 99 -2.87 -0.33 -9.25
C SER A 99 -2.90 1.18 -9.47
N ASP A 100 -3.51 1.90 -8.53
CA ASP A 100 -3.36 3.36 -8.40
C ASP A 100 -1.90 3.79 -8.22
N SER A 101 -1.05 2.94 -7.63
CA SER A 101 0.39 3.18 -7.57
C SER A 101 1.00 3.32 -8.96
N ALA A 102 0.59 2.47 -9.92
CA ALA A 102 1.05 2.57 -11.30
C ALA A 102 0.57 3.88 -11.95
N ALA A 103 -0.70 4.27 -11.73
CA ALA A 103 -1.24 5.53 -12.24
C ALA A 103 -0.49 6.76 -11.71
N ALA A 104 -0.11 6.76 -10.43
CA ALA A 104 0.68 7.83 -9.83
C ALA A 104 2.10 7.92 -10.42
N VAL A 105 2.81 6.79 -10.48
CA VAL A 105 4.20 6.74 -10.97
C VAL A 105 4.27 7.08 -12.45
N GLU A 106 3.38 6.54 -13.28
CA GLU A 106 3.33 6.83 -14.73
C GLU A 106 3.00 8.30 -15.03
N ALA A 107 2.26 8.97 -14.14
CA ALA A 107 1.99 10.41 -14.24
C ALA A 107 3.18 11.29 -13.82
N GLY A 108 4.26 10.69 -13.32
CA GLY A 108 5.50 11.38 -12.94
C GLY A 108 5.61 11.71 -11.45
N ALA A 109 4.79 11.11 -10.59
CA ALA A 109 4.95 11.26 -9.15
C ALA A 109 6.25 10.57 -8.68
N ASP A 110 7.17 11.32 -8.09
CA ASP A 110 8.42 10.82 -7.50
C ASP A 110 8.17 10.35 -6.06
N ILE A 111 7.57 9.16 -5.94
CA ILE A 111 7.07 8.61 -4.66
C ILE A 111 7.43 7.13 -4.52
N ARG A 112 7.54 6.65 -3.27
CA ARG A 112 7.66 5.22 -2.99
C ARG A 112 6.28 4.61 -2.91
N THR A 113 6.06 3.52 -3.66
CA THR A 113 4.77 2.84 -3.66
C THR A 113 4.88 1.43 -3.11
N ALA A 114 3.83 1.04 -2.39
CA ALA A 114 3.56 -0.34 -2.00
C ALA A 114 2.07 -0.63 -2.19
N LEU A 115 1.74 -1.91 -2.29
CA LEU A 115 0.35 -2.36 -2.47
C LEU A 115 0.04 -3.46 -1.44
N ALA A 116 -0.98 -3.19 -0.63
CA ALA A 116 -1.57 -4.17 0.29
C ALA A 116 -2.97 -4.49 -0.16
N THR A 117 -3.25 -5.76 -0.40
CA THR A 117 -4.57 -6.20 -0.87
C THR A 117 -5.28 -7.11 0.11
N PHE A 118 -6.61 -7.15 -0.01
CA PHE A 118 -7.47 -8.10 0.69
C PHE A 118 -8.03 -9.13 -0.30
N GLY A 119 -8.01 -10.41 0.08
CA GLY A 119 -8.52 -11.49 -0.76
C GLY A 119 -10.03 -11.38 -0.99
N ILE A 120 -10.45 -11.40 -2.26
CA ILE A 120 -11.87 -11.48 -2.63
C ILE A 120 -12.12 -12.56 -3.68
N ASP A 121 -13.36 -13.04 -3.72
CA ASP A 121 -13.92 -13.81 -4.83
C ASP A 121 -14.93 -12.96 -5.62
N GLY A 122 -15.05 -13.19 -6.93
CA GLY A 122 -16.06 -12.55 -7.77
C GLY A 122 -15.88 -11.05 -8.05
N SER A 123 -14.63 -10.56 -8.06
CA SER A 123 -14.26 -9.19 -8.44
C SER A 123 -15.00 -8.72 -9.71
N HIS A 124 -15.50 -7.48 -9.70
CA HIS A 124 -16.33 -6.88 -10.78
C HIS A 124 -17.68 -7.58 -11.03
N GLY A 125 -18.11 -8.42 -10.09
CA GLY A 125 -19.37 -9.17 -10.15
C GLY A 125 -20.07 -9.17 -8.81
N TRP A 126 -20.31 -10.36 -8.26
CA TRP A 126 -20.83 -10.52 -6.91
C TRP A 126 -19.70 -10.84 -5.95
N GLU A 127 -19.21 -9.80 -5.29
CA GLU A 127 -18.00 -9.90 -4.48
C GLU A 127 -18.25 -10.55 -3.12
N ARG A 128 -17.29 -11.39 -2.72
CA ARG A 128 -17.24 -12.01 -1.40
C ARG A 128 -15.88 -11.81 -0.77
N ILE A 129 -15.90 -11.53 0.52
CA ILE A 129 -14.71 -11.26 1.32
C ILE A 129 -14.88 -11.87 2.70
N HIS A 130 -13.76 -12.31 3.28
CA HIS A 130 -13.74 -12.76 4.65
C HIS A 130 -13.32 -11.63 5.60
N TRP A 131 -14.02 -11.49 6.73
CA TRP A 131 -13.80 -10.41 7.69
C TRP A 131 -12.35 -10.31 8.21
N HIS A 132 -11.66 -11.44 8.35
CA HIS A 132 -10.26 -11.49 8.79
C HIS A 132 -9.29 -10.72 7.87
N ALA A 133 -9.50 -10.69 6.55
CA ALA A 133 -8.66 -9.87 5.67
C ALA A 133 -8.85 -8.38 5.96
N LEU A 134 -10.10 -7.94 6.14
CA LEU A 134 -10.42 -6.54 6.47
C LEU A 134 -9.83 -6.15 7.83
N GLU A 135 -9.92 -7.03 8.83
CA GLU A 135 -9.33 -6.78 10.15
C GLU A 135 -7.80 -6.69 10.06
N SER A 136 -7.16 -7.61 9.36
CA SER A 136 -5.70 -7.61 9.17
C SER A 136 -5.24 -6.35 8.42
N LEU A 137 -5.96 -5.94 7.39
CA LEU A 137 -5.67 -4.72 6.63
C LEU A 137 -5.85 -3.47 7.48
N ALA A 138 -6.94 -3.39 8.25
CA ALA A 138 -7.19 -2.27 9.15
C ALA A 138 -6.12 -2.17 10.24
N LYS A 139 -5.64 -3.31 10.77
CA LYS A 139 -4.50 -3.35 11.70
C LYS A 139 -3.22 -2.83 11.04
N LEU A 140 -2.89 -3.33 9.85
CA LEU A 140 -1.68 -2.92 9.11
C LEU A 140 -1.69 -1.40 8.85
N VAL A 141 -2.78 -0.88 8.30
CA VAL A 141 -2.93 0.56 8.04
C VAL A 141 -2.83 1.36 9.33
N SER A 142 -3.44 0.89 10.41
CA SER A 142 -3.40 1.61 11.70
C SER A 142 -1.98 1.65 12.29
N VAL A 143 -1.20 0.57 12.20
CA VAL A 143 0.20 0.59 12.68
C VAL A 143 1.09 1.39 11.74
N TYR A 144 0.89 1.30 10.42
CA TYR A 144 1.67 2.06 9.45
C TYR A 144 1.46 3.58 9.59
N MET A 145 0.22 4.04 9.81
CA MET A 145 -0.06 5.46 10.09
C MET A 145 0.70 6.01 11.30
N GLN A 146 1.05 5.15 12.26
CA GLN A 146 1.74 5.53 13.50
C GLN A 146 3.26 5.31 13.42
N ALA A 147 3.74 4.77 12.30
CA ALA A 147 5.14 4.46 12.10
C ALA A 147 5.90 5.70 11.61
N PRO A 148 7.18 5.87 12.00
CA PRO A 148 8.03 6.94 11.47
C PRO A 148 8.20 6.80 9.95
N PRO A 149 8.59 7.88 9.24
CA PRO A 149 8.88 7.79 7.82
C PRO A 149 10.00 6.77 7.58
N LEU A 150 9.90 6.04 6.47
CA LEU A 150 10.87 5.01 6.09
C LEU A 150 12.28 5.59 5.98
N PHE A 151 12.37 6.80 5.42
CA PHE A 151 13.60 7.58 5.34
C PHE A 151 13.34 9.00 5.86
N GLN A 152 13.93 9.34 7.01
CA GLN A 152 13.85 10.69 7.57
C GLN A 152 14.36 11.76 6.59
N ARG A 153 15.26 11.36 5.68
CA ARG A 153 15.87 12.19 4.65
C ARG A 153 14.85 12.72 3.62
N ASP A 154 13.72 12.03 3.45
CA ASP A 154 12.68 12.41 2.50
C ASP A 154 11.88 13.64 2.97
N GLN A 155 12.17 14.17 4.17
CA GLN A 155 11.64 15.47 4.66
C GLN A 155 12.24 16.69 3.94
N ASP A 156 13.34 16.51 3.21
CA ASP A 156 14.13 17.56 2.59
C ASP A 156 14.16 17.39 1.06
N ASP A 157 13.91 18.45 0.28
CA ASP A 157 13.86 18.38 -1.20
C ASP A 157 15.17 17.90 -1.86
N ILE A 158 16.34 18.33 -1.34
CA ILE A 158 17.65 18.04 -1.97
C ILE A 158 18.66 17.57 -0.92
N GLY A 159 19.36 16.48 -1.24
CA GLY A 159 20.14 15.72 -0.28
C GLY A 159 21.50 15.26 -0.74
N PRO A 160 22.40 14.95 0.20
CA PRO A 160 23.68 14.36 -0.13
C PRO A 160 23.48 12.94 -0.68
N ARG A 161 24.37 12.49 -1.57
CA ARG A 161 24.37 11.11 -2.11
C ARG A 161 24.34 10.03 -1.02
N ALA A 162 24.93 10.30 0.14
CA ALA A 162 24.96 9.38 1.28
C ALA A 162 23.57 9.14 1.91
N GLY A 163 22.58 9.99 1.62
CA GLY A 163 21.22 9.85 2.13
C GLY A 163 20.32 8.96 1.27
N PHE A 164 20.80 8.48 0.11
CA PHE A 164 20.00 7.59 -0.75
C PHE A 164 20.02 6.15 -0.23
N PRO A 165 18.90 5.43 -0.30
CA PRO A 165 18.83 4.04 0.10
C PRO A 165 19.67 3.14 -0.80
N THR A 166 20.29 2.12 -0.20
CA THR A 166 21.04 1.07 -0.90
C THR A 166 20.27 -0.24 -0.80
N GLN A 167 20.14 -0.95 -1.92
CA GLN A 167 19.59 -2.31 -1.97
C GLN A 167 20.68 -3.37 -1.72
#